data_AF-A0ABD5DW42-F1
#
_entry.id   AF-A0ABD5DW42-F1
#
_cell.length_a   1.000
_cell.length_b   1.000
_cell.length_c   1.000
_cell.angle_alpha   90.00
_cell.angle_beta   90.00
_cell.angle_gamma   90.00
#
_symmetry.space_group_name_H-M   'P 1'
#
loop_
_entity.id
_entity.type
_entity.pdbx_description
1 polymer ?
#
loop_
_entity_poly.entity_id
_entity_poly.type
_entity_poly.pdbx_seq_one_letter_code
_entity_poly.pdbx_strand_id
1 'polypeptide(L)'
;DLNKGVIIQSGNDASIAIADYVAGSQDAFVSLMNGYAKKMGLTNTTFMTVHGLDAPGQFSTARDMALLTKALIHDVPEEYAVHKEKEFTFNK
;
A
#
# COMPACT_ATOMS: atom_id res chain seq x y z
N ASP A 1 12.73 1.50 7.84
CA ASP A 1 12.43 2.95 7.97
C ASP A 1 11.41 3.45 6.96
N LEU A 2 11.66 3.36 5.65
CA LEU A 2 10.69 3.79 4.63
C LEU A 2 9.31 3.14 4.81
N ASN A 3 9.26 1.83 5.10
CA ASN A 3 8.02 1.09 5.34
C ASN A 3 7.22 1.64 6.54
N LYS A 4 7.91 2.03 7.61
CA LYS A 4 7.31 2.73 8.76
C LYS A 4 6.84 4.13 8.37
N GLY A 5 7.55 4.83 7.49
CA GLY A 5 7.13 6.12 6.92
C GLY A 5 5.85 6.02 6.10
N VAL A 6 5.66 4.94 5.34
CA VAL A 6 4.40 4.67 4.62
C VAL A 6 3.27 4.35 5.60
N ILE A 7 3.51 3.43 6.54
CA ILE A 7 2.46 2.93 7.44
C ILE A 7 2.04 3.93 8.51
N ILE A 8 3.01 4.60 9.14
CA ILE A 8 2.77 5.45 10.32
C ILE A 8 2.52 6.91 9.92
N GLN A 9 3.23 7.40 8.89
CA GLN A 9 3.17 8.81 8.47
C GLN A 9 2.43 9.03 7.16
N SER A 10 1.95 7.97 6.48
CA SER A 10 1.32 8.05 5.17
C SER A 10 2.15 8.87 4.16
N GLY A 11 3.48 8.75 4.25
CA GLY A 11 4.41 9.59 3.49
C GLY A 11 4.42 9.23 2.00
N ASN A 12 3.91 10.12 1.14
CA ASN A 12 3.89 9.92 -0.30
C ASN A 12 5.29 9.64 -0.88
N ASP A 13 6.29 10.39 -0.43
CA ASP A 13 7.69 10.23 -0.87
C ASP A 13 8.26 8.86 -0.48
N ALA A 14 7.87 8.36 0.70
CA ALA A 14 8.25 7.02 1.13
C ALA A 14 7.58 5.94 0.27
N SER A 15 6.30 6.12 -0.11
CA SER A 15 5.61 5.21 -1.03
C SER A 15 6.25 5.18 -2.41
N ILE A 16 6.66 6.34 -2.94
CA ILE A 16 7.38 6.45 -4.22
C ILE A 16 8.74 5.73 -4.11
N ALA A 17 9.52 6.02 -3.06
CA ALA A 17 10.83 5.41 -2.88
C ALA A 17 10.76 3.87 -2.73
N ILE A 18 9.75 3.35 -2.02
CA ILE A 18 9.50 1.90 -1.93
C ILE A 18 9.11 1.35 -3.30
N ALA A 19 8.24 2.03 -4.03
CA ALA A 19 7.80 1.56 -5.34
C ALA A 19 8.96 1.43 -6.34
N ASP A 20 9.81 2.47 -6.41
CA ASP A 20 10.99 2.47 -7.26
C ASP A 20 12.01 1.41 -6.82
N TYR A 21 12.20 1.22 -5.52
CA TYR A 21 13.11 0.19 -5.00
C TYR A 21 12.63 -1.24 -5.28
N VAL A 22 11.34 -1.51 -5.10
CA VAL A 22 10.77 -2.86 -5.21
C VAL A 22 10.52 -3.28 -6.66
N ALA A 23 10.00 -2.36 -7.49
CA ALA A 23 9.52 -2.67 -8.83
C ALA A 23 10.29 -1.96 -9.94
N GLY A 24 11.26 -1.09 -9.61
CA GLY A 24 12.04 -0.31 -10.56
C GLY A 24 11.31 0.93 -11.11
N SER A 25 9.99 1.01 -10.94
CA SER A 25 9.18 2.19 -11.24
C SER A 25 7.82 2.15 -10.53
N GLN A 26 7.21 3.32 -10.37
CA GLN A 26 5.83 3.44 -9.87
C GLN A 26 4.80 2.68 -10.72
N ASP A 27 4.91 2.74 -12.06
CA ASP A 27 3.98 2.03 -12.96
C ASP A 27 4.07 0.50 -12.81
N ALA A 28 5.29 -0.01 -12.65
CA ALA A 28 5.52 -1.42 -12.39
C ALA A 28 4.94 -1.82 -11.02
N PHE A 29 5.08 -0.97 -10.01
CA PHE A 29 4.49 -1.20 -8.70
C PHE A 29 2.96 -1.17 -8.72
N VAL A 30 2.34 -0.20 -9.40
CA VAL A 30 0.88 -0.14 -9.60
C VAL A 30 0.37 -1.39 -10.33
N SER A 31 1.14 -1.90 -11.28
CA SER A 31 0.82 -3.17 -11.95
C SER A 31 0.85 -4.36 -10.98
N LEU A 32 1.80 -4.40 -10.04
CA LEU A 32 1.82 -5.39 -8.96
C LEU A 32 0.63 -5.24 -8.01
N MET A 33 0.29 -4.02 -7.60
CA MET A 33 -0.87 -3.73 -6.73
C MET A 33 -2.15 -4.28 -7.35
N ASN A 34 -2.41 -3.98 -8.63
CA ASN A 34 -3.57 -4.48 -9.35
C ASN A 34 -3.51 -6.01 -9.60
N GLY A 35 -2.31 -6.56 -9.78
CA GLY A 35 -2.10 -8.01 -9.83
C GLY A 35 -2.51 -8.72 -8.54
N TYR A 36 -2.14 -8.15 -7.38
CA TYR A 36 -2.56 -8.64 -6.08
C TYR A 36 -4.06 -8.44 -5.85
N ALA A 37 -4.61 -7.27 -6.19
CA ALA A 37 -6.06 -7.01 -6.11
C ALA A 37 -6.86 -8.10 -6.85
N LYS A 38 -6.43 -8.46 -8.06
CA LYS A 38 -7.03 -9.55 -8.84
C LYS A 38 -6.89 -10.91 -8.15
N LYS A 39 -5.70 -11.25 -7.63
CA LYS A 39 -5.46 -12.53 -6.91
C LYS A 39 -6.30 -12.65 -5.65
N MET A 40 -6.55 -11.55 -4.95
CA MET A 40 -7.37 -11.48 -3.74
C MET A 40 -8.89 -11.39 -4.03
N GLY A 41 -9.29 -11.29 -5.30
CA GLY A 41 -10.70 -11.17 -5.68
C GLY A 41 -11.31 -9.81 -5.36
N LEU A 42 -10.50 -8.74 -5.32
CA LEU A 42 -10.97 -7.36 -5.15
C LEU A 42 -11.55 -6.86 -6.48
N THR A 43 -12.80 -7.22 -6.77
CA THR A 43 -13.42 -6.99 -8.08
C THR A 43 -13.86 -5.55 -8.34
N ASN A 44 -13.86 -4.70 -7.30
CA ASN A 44 -14.27 -3.30 -7.38
C ASN A 44 -13.13 -2.38 -6.90
N THR A 45 -11.89 -2.70 -7.28
CA THR A 45 -10.69 -1.94 -6.91
C THR A 45 -9.74 -1.79 -8.08
N THR A 46 -9.30 -0.56 -8.33
CA THR A 46 -8.25 -0.21 -9.29
C THR A 46 -7.33 0.82 -8.66
N PHE A 47 -6.04 0.51 -8.60
CA PHE A 47 -5.00 1.44 -8.18
C PHE A 47 -4.38 2.14 -9.39
N MET A 48 -4.16 3.45 -9.29
CA MET A 48 -3.48 4.26 -10.32
C MET A 48 -2.21 4.93 -9.78
N THR A 49 -2.08 5.02 -8.47
CA THR A 49 -0.93 5.62 -7.79
C THR A 49 -0.50 4.73 -6.63
N VAL A 50 0.74 4.90 -6.19
CA VAL A 50 1.33 4.11 -5.08
C VAL A 50 0.99 4.67 -3.70
N HIS A 51 0.49 5.90 -3.65
CA HIS A 51 0.22 6.65 -2.40
C HIS A 51 -1.25 7.04 -2.22
N GLY A 52 -2.10 6.92 -3.24
CA GLY A 52 -3.54 7.18 -3.14
C GLY A 52 -3.95 8.64 -3.34
N LEU A 53 -3.09 9.50 -3.91
CA LEU A 53 -3.56 10.82 -4.36
C LEU A 53 -4.54 10.65 -5.52
N ASP A 54 -5.42 11.63 -5.71
CA ASP A 54 -6.45 11.60 -6.74
C ASP A 54 -5.85 11.33 -8.12
N ALA A 55 -6.39 10.29 -8.76
CA ALA A 55 -6.04 9.90 -10.11
C ALA A 55 -7.31 9.40 -10.82
N PRO A 56 -7.61 9.86 -12.04
CA PRO A 56 -8.74 9.36 -12.82
C PRO A 56 -8.69 7.84 -12.95
N GLY A 57 -9.79 7.17 -12.60
CA GLY A 57 -9.90 5.70 -12.65
C GLY A 57 -9.40 4.96 -11.40
N GLN A 58 -8.85 5.67 -10.40
CA GLN A 58 -8.54 5.08 -9.10
C GLN A 58 -9.81 4.96 -8.26
N PHE A 59 -10.14 3.76 -7.78
CA PHE A 59 -11.27 3.55 -6.87
C PHE A 59 -11.13 2.24 -6.08
N SER A 60 -11.91 2.12 -5.00
CA SER A 60 -12.13 0.88 -4.28
C SER A 60 -13.54 0.87 -3.65
N THR A 61 -13.88 -0.18 -2.92
CA THR A 61 -15.10 -0.26 -2.10
C THR A 61 -14.76 -0.63 -0.65
N ALA A 62 -15.67 -0.32 0.28
CA ALA A 62 -15.52 -0.70 1.67
C ALA A 62 -15.33 -2.23 1.85
N ARG A 63 -15.99 -3.04 1.01
CA ARG A 63 -15.84 -4.50 1.02
C ARG A 63 -14.43 -4.91 0.63
N ASP A 64 -13.92 -4.38 -0.47
CA ASP A 64 -12.60 -4.76 -0.99
C ASP A 64 -11.49 -4.32 -0.05
N MET A 65 -11.61 -3.13 0.54
CA MET A 65 -10.65 -2.67 1.56
C MET A 65 -10.70 -3.54 2.82
N ALA A 66 -11.88 -4.03 3.25
CA ALA A 66 -11.98 -4.96 4.37
C ALA A 66 -11.31 -6.32 4.06
N LEU A 67 -11.43 -6.82 2.82
CA LEU A 67 -10.75 -8.03 2.37
C LEU A 67 -9.23 -7.84 2.32
N LEU A 68 -8.77 -6.70 1.80
CA LEU A 68 -7.36 -6.33 1.79
C LEU A 68 -6.78 -6.28 3.21
N THR A 69 -7.46 -5.61 4.14
CA THR A 69 -7.02 -5.56 5.55
C THR A 69 -7.02 -6.94 6.19
N LYS A 70 -8.00 -7.79 5.89
CA LYS A 70 -8.01 -9.18 6.38
C LYS A 70 -6.80 -9.97 5.88
N ALA A 71 -6.43 -9.80 4.60
CA ALA A 71 -5.24 -10.42 4.02
C ALA A 71 -3.96 -9.87 4.66
N LEU A 72 -3.86 -8.55 4.89
CA LEU A 72 -2.73 -7.93 5.58
C LEU A 72 -2.51 -8.53 6.98
N ILE A 73 -3.59 -8.73 7.74
CA ILE A 73 -3.53 -9.34 9.09
C ILE A 73 -3.06 -10.80 9.04
N HIS A 74 -3.54 -11.58 8.06
CA HIS A 74 -3.33 -13.02 8.00
C HIS A 74 -2.01 -13.42 7.31
N ASP A 75 -1.72 -12.81 6.17
CA ASP A 75 -0.65 -13.24 5.26
C ASP A 75 0.70 -12.58 5.59
N VAL A 76 0.68 -11.38 6.15
CA VAL A 76 1.88 -10.61 6.53
C VAL A 76 1.74 -10.00 7.94
N PRO A 77 1.57 -10.84 8.98
CA PRO A 77 1.28 -10.38 10.34
C PRO A 77 2.37 -9.48 10.94
N GLU A 78 3.64 -9.67 10.54
CA GLU A 78 4.75 -8.80 10.94
C GLU A 78 4.60 -7.38 10.39
N GLU A 79 4.12 -7.24 9.15
CA GLU A 79 3.84 -5.95 8.51
C GLU A 79 2.63 -5.27 9.16
N TYR A 80 1.56 -6.04 9.40
CA TYR A 80 0.40 -5.54 10.12
C TYR A 80 0.77 -5.05 11.53
N ALA A 81 1.68 -5.73 12.21
CA ALA A 81 2.12 -5.36 13.56
C ALA A 81 2.75 -3.96 13.62
N VAL A 82 3.27 -3.40 12.53
CA VAL A 82 3.81 -2.03 12.48
C VAL A 82 2.71 -0.99 12.71
N HIS A 83 1.45 -1.28 12.35
CA HIS A 83 0.32 -0.35 12.48
C HIS A 83 -0.04 -0.04 13.95
N LYS A 84 0.52 -0.77 14.93
CA LYS A 84 0.36 -0.49 16.37
C LYS A 84 1.32 0.58 16.90
N GLU A 85 2.36 0.91 16.13
CA GLU A 85 3.34 1.92 16.51
C GLU A 85 2.72 3.32 16.38
N LYS A 86 2.72 4.09 17.47
CA LYS A 86 2.07 5.40 17.51
C LYS A 86 2.93 6.53 16.92
N GLU A 87 4.26 6.37 17.00
CA GLU A 87 5.21 7.41 16.63
C GLU A 87 6.45 6.77 15.99
N PHE A 88 7.00 7.44 14.98
CA PHE A 88 8.24 7.08 14.31
C PHE A 88 9.04 8.35 14.01
N THR A 89 10.36 8.31 14.24
CA THR A 89 11.27 9.42 13.93
C THR A 89 12.29 8.93 12.91
N PHE A 90 12.41 9.68 11.81
CA PHE A 90 13.38 9.43 10.74
C PHE A 90 14.44 10.53 10.75
N ASN A 91 15.70 10.19 10.45
CA ASN A 91 16.87 11.09 10.43
C ASN A 91 17.12 11.86 11.75
N LYS A 92 17.76 11.20 12.71
CA LYS A 92 18.50 11.91 13.78
C LYS A 92 19.89 12.31 13.30
#